data_AF-A0A958MRF4-F1
#
_entry.id   AF-A0A958MRF4-F1
#
_cell.length_a   1.000
_cell.length_b   1.000
_cell.length_c   1.000
_cell.angle_alpha   90.00
_cell.angle_beta   90.00
_cell.angle_gamma   90.00
#
_symmetry.space_group_name_H-M   'P 1'
#
loop_
_entity.id
_entity.type
_entity.pdbx_description
1 polymer ?
#
loop_
_entity_poly.entity_id
_entity_poly.type
_entity_poly.pdbx_seq_one_letter_code
_entity_poly.pdbx_strand_id
1 'polypeptide(L)'
;MEQLPKNTDVAYVINPKLSVRELFETLCDELKIAHHGFRSNKQFIDTINHYLLEAHARGRHTVLMIDEAQNLSPSVLEQIRLLTNLETHEKKLLQIILIGQPELRQLLQQKSLRQLAQRITARYHLEGLEFDEVVAYVKFRLSIAGGNRPLFDASAMKLIYRLTGGIPRLINLLCDRSLLTAYSQESHSIDRAIVKKAGKEVITPLVQTSESKWQGLLKPVLVGGGIAMALLLLFSYLKSASWSVLDPLNAVQPQANKGVQGAAPLVNHVHSEPVPAMVPLQSGEVSAIEPWVMEEVEAQTSLAQLWGVPLKEGKGKDYCRQFDAQDMACLQTVGNWAAFQEYNLPGILKVITPQQKKG
;
A
#
# COMPACT_ATOMS: atom_id res chain seq x y z
N MET A 1 11.60 5.94 28.41
CA MET A 1 10.89 5.21 29.48
C MET A 1 11.15 5.75 30.89
N GLU A 2 12.09 6.69 31.08
CA GLU A 2 12.45 7.27 32.40
C GLU A 2 11.37 8.14 33.08
N GLN A 3 10.17 8.26 32.53
CA GLN A 3 9.08 9.08 33.11
C GLN A 3 7.75 8.33 33.21
N LEU A 4 7.78 7.01 33.34
CA LEU A 4 6.58 6.27 33.71
C LEU A 4 6.32 6.41 35.21
N PRO A 5 5.04 6.49 35.65
CA PRO A 5 4.72 6.45 37.07
C PRO A 5 5.34 5.23 37.75
N LYS A 6 5.85 5.38 38.98
CA LYS A 6 6.51 4.30 39.73
C LYS A 6 5.61 3.07 39.99
N ASN A 7 4.30 3.25 39.89
CA ASN A 7 3.28 2.21 40.04
C ASN A 7 2.85 1.58 38.71
N THR A 8 3.67 1.69 37.65
CA THR A 8 3.36 1.07 36.35
C THR A 8 4.29 -0.09 36.05
N ASP A 9 3.72 -1.24 35.73
CA ASP A 9 4.40 -2.39 35.13
C ASP A 9 4.24 -2.28 33.61
N VAL A 10 5.34 -2.31 32.87
CA VAL A 10 5.31 -2.20 31.41
C VAL A 10 5.88 -3.45 30.79
N ALA A 11 5.14 -4.01 29.82
CA ALA A 11 5.64 -5.03 28.92
C ALA A 11 5.83 -4.44 27.52
N TYR A 12 7.05 -4.52 26.99
CA TYR A 12 7.39 -3.93 25.70
C TYR A 12 7.64 -5.00 24.64
N VAL A 13 6.95 -4.91 23.50
CA VAL A 13 7.09 -5.85 22.37
C VAL A 13 7.61 -5.09 21.15
N ILE A 14 8.87 -5.34 20.78
CA ILE A 14 9.59 -4.64 19.68
C ILE A 14 9.51 -5.40 18.35
N ASN A 15 9.49 -6.73 18.39
CA ASN A 15 9.50 -7.57 17.20
C ASN A 15 8.15 -8.28 17.05
N PRO A 16 7.14 -7.64 16.45
CA PRO A 16 5.77 -8.17 16.39
C PRO A 16 5.55 -9.28 15.36
N LYS A 17 6.57 -9.79 14.66
CA LYS A 17 6.44 -11.00 13.82
C LYS A 17 6.36 -12.28 14.67
N LEU A 18 5.62 -12.21 15.76
CA LEU A 18 5.42 -13.28 16.72
C LEU A 18 4.24 -14.12 16.30
N SER A 19 4.34 -15.40 16.54
CA SER A 19 3.19 -16.27 16.72
C SER A 19 2.41 -15.88 17.99
N VAL A 20 1.19 -16.40 18.11
CA VAL A 20 0.37 -16.22 19.32
C VAL A 20 1.11 -16.67 20.58
N ARG A 21 1.84 -17.78 20.48
CA ARG A 21 2.58 -18.34 21.61
C ARG A 21 3.72 -17.42 22.02
N GLU A 22 4.53 -16.97 21.06
CA GLU A 22 5.66 -16.09 21.32
C GLU A 22 5.21 -14.73 21.88
N LEU A 23 4.03 -14.22 21.50
CA LEU A 23 3.45 -13.03 22.14
C LEU A 23 3.25 -13.25 23.64
N PHE A 24 2.66 -14.39 24.04
CA PHE A 24 2.42 -14.69 25.45
C PHE A 24 3.72 -14.95 26.22
N GLU A 25 4.68 -15.66 25.61
CA GLU A 25 6.01 -15.88 26.20
C GLU A 25 6.72 -14.54 26.43
N THR A 26 6.72 -13.66 25.41
CA THR A 26 7.29 -12.30 25.53
C THR A 26 6.60 -11.50 26.64
N LEU A 27 5.27 -11.54 26.72
CA LEU A 27 4.52 -10.85 27.76
C LEU A 27 4.88 -11.37 29.16
N CYS A 28 5.01 -12.69 29.32
CA CYS A 28 5.46 -13.29 30.57
C CYS A 28 6.91 -12.88 30.91
N ASP A 29 7.83 -12.88 29.95
CA ASP A 29 9.23 -12.49 30.15
C ASP A 29 9.38 -11.03 30.57
N GLU A 30 8.63 -10.14 29.93
CA GLU A 30 8.62 -8.71 30.24
C GLU A 30 8.02 -8.44 31.63
N LEU A 31 6.92 -9.11 31.97
CA LEU A 31 6.28 -9.01 33.29
C LEU A 31 6.93 -9.86 34.38
N LYS A 32 8.03 -10.58 34.07
CA LYS A 32 8.75 -11.48 35.00
C LYS A 32 7.86 -12.59 35.59
N ILE A 33 6.95 -13.11 34.76
CA ILE A 33 6.06 -14.24 35.07
C ILE A 33 6.76 -15.53 34.64
N ALA A 34 6.93 -16.47 35.57
CA ALA A 34 7.45 -17.79 35.26
C ALA A 34 6.45 -18.58 34.40
N HIS A 35 6.90 -19.11 33.26
CA HIS A 35 6.04 -19.79 32.28
C HIS A 35 6.64 -21.10 31.74
N HIS A 36 7.64 -21.66 32.43
CA HIS A 36 8.29 -22.90 32.01
C HIS A 36 7.32 -24.09 32.00
N GLY A 37 7.35 -24.87 30.93
CA GLY A 37 6.52 -26.07 30.78
C GLY A 37 5.08 -25.82 30.34
N PHE A 38 4.70 -24.57 30.03
CA PHE A 38 3.36 -24.29 29.50
C PHE A 38 3.15 -24.97 28.14
N ARG A 39 2.07 -25.75 28.05
CA ARG A 39 1.67 -26.55 26.88
C ARG A 39 0.53 -25.91 26.11
N SER A 40 -0.18 -24.94 26.69
CA SER A 40 -1.35 -24.33 26.08
C SER A 40 -1.45 -22.82 26.34
N ASN A 41 -2.11 -22.11 25.43
CA ASN A 41 -2.40 -20.68 25.58
C ASN A 41 -3.22 -20.37 26.84
N LYS A 42 -4.06 -21.31 27.27
CA LYS A 42 -4.84 -21.17 28.51
C LYS A 42 -3.94 -20.97 29.73
N GLN A 43 -2.85 -21.75 29.85
CA GLN A 43 -1.93 -21.61 30.98
C GLN A 43 -1.28 -20.24 31.02
N PHE A 44 -0.92 -19.68 29.87
CA PHE A 44 -0.45 -18.30 29.77
C PHE A 44 -1.51 -17.30 30.25
N ILE A 45 -2.72 -17.39 29.68
CA ILE A 45 -3.82 -16.46 29.99
C ILE A 45 -4.17 -16.51 31.48
N ASP A 46 -4.30 -17.70 32.07
CA ASP A 46 -4.66 -17.87 33.48
C ASP A 46 -3.58 -17.27 34.39
N THR A 47 -2.30 -17.48 34.06
CA THR A 47 -1.17 -16.96 34.84
C THR A 47 -1.03 -15.44 34.70
N ILE A 48 -1.19 -14.92 33.48
CA ILE A 48 -1.21 -13.47 33.22
C ILE A 48 -2.36 -12.82 33.99
N ASN A 49 -3.57 -13.39 33.93
CA ASN A 49 -4.73 -12.86 34.65
C ASN A 49 -4.47 -12.82 36.16
N HIS A 50 -3.91 -13.89 36.73
CA HIS A 50 -3.55 -13.92 38.15
C HIS A 50 -2.54 -12.82 38.50
N TYR A 51 -1.46 -12.69 37.74
CA TYR A 51 -0.48 -11.61 37.92
C TYR A 51 -1.13 -10.23 37.87
N LEU A 52 -1.99 -9.98 36.88
CA LEU A 52 -2.65 -8.69 36.71
C LEU A 52 -3.59 -8.36 37.88
N LEU A 53 -4.30 -9.35 38.43
CA LEU A 53 -5.12 -9.18 39.64
C LEU A 53 -4.25 -8.82 40.85
N GLU A 54 -3.11 -9.48 41.04
CA GLU A 54 -2.17 -9.15 42.13
C GLU A 54 -1.53 -7.78 41.98
N ALA A 55 -1.15 -7.40 40.74
CA ALA A 55 -0.64 -6.07 40.44
C ALA A 55 -1.71 -5.01 40.77
N HIS A 56 -2.95 -5.24 40.35
CA HIS A 56 -4.06 -4.34 40.63
C HIS A 56 -4.35 -4.22 42.14
N ALA A 57 -4.37 -5.34 42.88
CA ALA A 57 -4.57 -5.35 44.34
C ALA A 57 -3.49 -4.53 45.08
N ARG A 58 -2.27 -4.46 44.51
CA ARG A 58 -1.17 -3.62 45.00
C ARG A 58 -1.22 -2.17 44.49
N GLY A 59 -2.30 -1.77 43.82
CA GLY A 59 -2.46 -0.42 43.26
C GLY A 59 -1.55 -0.13 42.06
N ARG A 60 -1.02 -1.16 41.40
CA ARG A 60 -0.19 -1.03 40.20
C ARG A 60 -1.04 -1.09 38.94
N HIS A 61 -0.56 -0.45 37.88
CA HIS A 61 -1.15 -0.47 36.55
C HIS A 61 -0.26 -1.24 35.59
N THR A 62 -0.82 -2.14 34.80
CA THR A 62 -0.04 -2.89 33.81
C THR A 62 -0.33 -2.37 32.41
N VAL A 63 0.73 -2.04 31.66
CA VAL A 63 0.67 -1.54 30.29
C VAL A 63 1.43 -2.48 29.36
N LEU A 64 0.76 -2.97 28.33
CA LEU A 64 1.37 -3.67 27.20
C LEU A 64 1.56 -2.69 26.05
N MET A 65 2.81 -2.43 25.70
CA MET A 65 3.19 -1.59 24.58
C MET A 65 3.71 -2.48 23.45
N ILE A 66 3.07 -2.40 22.28
CA ILE A 66 3.45 -3.17 21.09
C ILE A 66 3.83 -2.19 20.00
N ASP A 67 5.10 -2.21 19.61
CA ASP A 67 5.62 -1.41 18.52
C ASP A 67 5.53 -2.17 17.19
N GLU A 68 5.57 -1.44 16.08
CA GLU A 68 5.48 -1.99 14.71
C GLU A 68 4.24 -2.88 14.46
N ALA A 69 3.13 -2.59 15.16
CA ALA A 69 1.95 -3.45 15.25
C ALA A 69 1.27 -3.75 13.89
N GLN A 70 1.57 -3.00 12.82
CA GLN A 70 1.13 -3.33 11.47
C GLN A 70 1.68 -4.67 10.96
N ASN A 71 2.75 -5.19 11.57
CA ASN A 71 3.34 -6.48 11.21
C ASN A 71 2.71 -7.67 11.97
N LEU A 72 1.79 -7.42 12.91
CA LEU A 72 1.07 -8.49 13.60
C LEU A 72 0.11 -9.20 12.65
N SER A 73 0.05 -10.52 12.75
CA SER A 73 -0.95 -11.29 12.02
C SER A 73 -2.36 -11.07 12.61
N PRO A 74 -3.43 -11.23 11.82
CA PRO A 74 -4.80 -11.12 12.31
C PRO A 74 -5.12 -12.07 13.48
N SER A 75 -4.52 -13.26 13.51
CA SER A 75 -4.71 -14.22 14.60
C SER A 75 -4.09 -13.73 15.92
N VAL A 76 -2.97 -13.03 15.87
CA VAL A 76 -2.33 -12.42 17.05
C VAL A 76 -3.12 -11.21 17.54
N LEU A 77 -3.59 -10.36 16.62
CA LEU A 77 -4.48 -9.24 16.95
C LEU A 77 -5.77 -9.71 17.61
N GLU A 78 -6.30 -10.85 17.20
CA GLU A 78 -7.46 -11.47 17.86
C GLU A 78 -7.15 -11.93 19.30
N GLN A 79 -5.93 -12.43 19.56
CA GLN A 79 -5.53 -12.73 20.94
C GLN A 79 -5.35 -11.47 21.79
N ILE A 80 -4.83 -10.40 21.20
CA ILE A 80 -4.78 -9.09 21.85
C ILE A 80 -6.20 -8.62 22.19
N ARG A 81 -7.18 -8.82 21.30
CA ARG A 81 -8.60 -8.57 21.58
C ARG A 81 -9.07 -9.32 22.81
N LEU A 82 -8.71 -10.59 22.95
CA LEU A 82 -9.08 -11.40 24.12
C LEU A 82 -8.45 -10.88 25.41
N LEU A 83 -7.18 -10.46 25.37
CA LEU A 83 -6.49 -9.87 26.53
C LEU A 83 -7.16 -8.58 27.02
N THR A 84 -7.80 -7.80 26.15
CA THR A 84 -8.57 -6.60 26.59
C THR A 84 -9.81 -6.93 27.43
N ASN A 85 -10.24 -8.19 27.49
CA ASN A 85 -11.30 -8.65 28.40
C ASN A 85 -10.80 -8.89 29.84
N LEU A 86 -9.49 -8.83 30.09
CA LEU A 86 -8.97 -9.00 31.45
C LEU A 86 -9.33 -7.74 32.25
N GLU A 87 -10.36 -7.86 33.07
CA GLU A 87 -10.92 -6.77 33.87
C GLU A 87 -11.53 -7.29 35.18
N THR A 88 -11.65 -6.40 36.15
CA THR A 88 -12.53 -6.57 37.31
C THR A 88 -13.88 -5.94 37.00
N HIS A 89 -14.86 -6.06 37.90
CA HIS A 89 -16.16 -5.39 37.76
C HIS A 89 -16.06 -3.87 37.59
N GLU A 90 -14.96 -3.25 38.02
CA GLU A 90 -14.81 -1.80 38.03
C GLU A 90 -13.71 -1.28 37.09
N LYS A 91 -12.69 -2.09 36.78
CA LYS A 91 -11.47 -1.62 36.10
C LYS A 91 -10.85 -2.64 35.16
N LYS A 92 -10.37 -2.15 34.01
CA LYS A 92 -9.47 -2.90 33.11
C LYS A 92 -8.16 -3.20 33.81
N LEU A 93 -7.71 -4.46 33.72
CA LEU A 93 -6.48 -4.92 34.38
C LEU A 93 -5.23 -4.71 33.50
N LEU A 94 -5.41 -4.71 32.18
CA LEU A 94 -4.35 -4.51 31.21
C LEU A 94 -4.68 -3.38 30.24
N GLN A 95 -3.82 -2.36 30.19
CA GLN A 95 -3.90 -1.30 29.20
C GLN A 95 -2.99 -1.64 28.02
N ILE A 96 -3.49 -1.56 26.79
CA ILE A 96 -2.74 -1.93 25.59
C ILE A 96 -2.53 -0.69 24.72
N ILE A 97 -1.29 -0.45 24.31
CA ILE A 97 -0.91 0.63 23.38
C ILE A 97 -0.31 -0.03 22.14
N LEU A 98 -0.98 0.16 21.01
CA LEU A 98 -0.50 -0.29 19.69
C LEU A 98 0.15 0.89 18.98
N ILE A 99 1.43 0.75 18.66
CA ILE A 99 2.22 1.73 17.92
C ILE A 99 2.59 1.08 16.59
N GLY A 100 2.52 1.85 15.51
CA GLY A 100 2.84 1.33 14.19
C GLY A 100 2.71 2.37 13.10
N GLN A 101 3.02 1.93 11.89
CA GLN A 101 2.97 2.75 10.69
C GLN A 101 1.51 2.94 10.20
N PRO A 102 1.21 3.88 9.29
CA PRO A 102 -0.15 4.16 8.81
C PRO A 102 -0.93 2.93 8.30
N GLU A 103 -0.24 1.90 7.83
CA GLU A 103 -0.74 0.60 7.41
C GLU A 103 -1.53 -0.11 8.51
N LEU A 104 -1.19 0.11 9.80
CA LEU A 104 -1.94 -0.42 10.94
C LEU A 104 -3.41 0.04 10.90
N ARG A 105 -3.68 1.25 10.41
CA ARG A 105 -5.04 1.77 10.27
C ARG A 105 -5.83 0.97 9.25
N GLN A 106 -5.20 0.63 8.12
CA GLN A 106 -5.82 -0.19 7.07
C GLN A 106 -6.07 -1.60 7.56
N LEU A 107 -5.10 -2.20 8.28
CA LEU A 107 -5.24 -3.51 8.91
C LEU A 107 -6.44 -3.56 9.86
N LEU A 108 -6.57 -2.58 10.76
CA LEU A 108 -7.68 -2.51 11.72
C LEU A 108 -9.06 -2.26 11.07
N GLN A 109 -9.11 -1.78 9.82
CA GLN A 109 -10.36 -1.59 9.07
C GLN A 109 -10.87 -2.88 8.41
N GLN A 110 -10.06 -3.94 8.36
CA GLN A 110 -10.46 -5.22 7.82
C GLN A 110 -11.69 -5.79 8.55
N LYS A 111 -12.58 -6.45 7.80
CA LYS A 111 -13.84 -7.00 8.35
C LYS A 111 -13.61 -7.94 9.54
N SER A 112 -12.56 -8.77 9.48
CA SER A 112 -12.15 -9.70 10.53
C SER A 112 -11.73 -9.02 11.83
N LEU A 113 -11.21 -7.78 11.77
CA LEU A 113 -10.65 -7.06 12.91
C LEU A 113 -11.56 -5.96 13.46
N ARG A 114 -12.78 -5.82 12.92
CA ARG A 114 -13.75 -4.80 13.35
C ARG A 114 -14.02 -4.83 14.86
N GLN A 115 -14.09 -6.01 15.46
CA GLN A 115 -14.34 -6.17 16.89
C GLN A 115 -13.20 -5.63 17.75
N LEU A 116 -11.95 -5.83 17.33
CA LEU A 116 -10.79 -5.24 17.99
C LEU A 116 -10.81 -3.72 17.81
N ALA A 117 -11.04 -3.25 16.58
CA ALA A 117 -11.06 -1.81 16.27
C ALA A 117 -12.09 -1.03 17.10
N GLN A 118 -13.24 -1.63 17.41
CA GLN A 118 -14.27 -1.05 18.28
C GLN A 118 -13.84 -0.90 19.75
N ARG A 119 -12.85 -1.69 20.21
CA ARG A 119 -12.31 -1.61 21.58
C ARG A 119 -11.20 -0.57 21.73
N ILE A 120 -10.72 -0.01 20.63
CA ILE A 120 -9.71 1.05 20.64
C ILE A 120 -10.40 2.37 21.01
N THR A 121 -10.23 2.81 22.26
CA THR A 121 -10.87 4.01 22.81
C THR A 121 -10.20 5.30 22.35
N ALA A 122 -8.89 5.28 22.11
CA ALA A 122 -8.11 6.43 21.68
C ALA A 122 -7.31 6.09 20.43
N ARG A 123 -7.34 6.98 19.45
CA ARG A 123 -6.52 6.91 18.24
C ARG A 123 -5.83 8.23 18.06
N TYR A 124 -4.52 8.19 17.89
CA TYR A 124 -3.73 9.38 17.66
C TYR A 124 -2.83 9.16 16.45
N HIS A 125 -2.72 10.18 15.60
CA HIS A 125 -1.81 10.18 14.47
C HIS A 125 -0.78 11.27 14.72
N LEU A 126 0.49 10.86 14.82
CA LEU A 126 1.60 11.79 14.94
C LEU A 126 1.89 12.39 13.57
N GLU A 127 1.69 13.69 13.45
CA GLU A 127 2.08 14.47 12.28
C GLU A 127 3.54 14.93 12.38
N GLY A 128 4.05 15.57 11.33
CA GLY A 128 5.35 16.22 11.37
C GLY A 128 5.37 17.36 12.39
N LEU A 129 6.55 17.71 12.87
CA LEU A 129 6.74 18.85 13.76
C LEU A 129 6.39 20.16 13.03
N GLU A 130 5.76 21.09 13.73
CA GLU A 130 5.53 22.44 13.24
C GLU A 130 6.83 23.25 13.15
N PHE A 131 6.79 24.39 12.46
CA PHE A 131 8.01 25.15 12.17
C PHE A 131 8.80 25.55 13.42
N ASP A 132 8.12 26.04 14.46
CA ASP A 132 8.72 26.42 15.74
C ASP A 132 9.24 25.20 16.51
N GLU A 133 8.52 24.08 16.45
CA GLU A 133 8.96 22.80 16.99
C GLU A 133 10.21 22.27 16.25
N VAL A 134 10.32 22.44 14.93
CA VAL A 134 11.54 22.09 14.18
C VAL A 134 12.73 22.93 14.62
N VAL A 135 12.54 24.24 14.80
CA VAL A 135 13.60 25.12 15.28
C VAL A 135 14.05 24.71 16.69
N ALA A 136 13.10 24.44 17.58
CA ALA A 136 13.36 23.96 18.94
C ALA A 136 14.07 22.59 18.92
N TYR A 137 13.61 21.68 18.07
CA TYR A 137 14.17 20.34 17.90
C TYR A 137 15.62 20.38 17.41
N VAL A 138 15.92 21.14 16.34
CA VAL A 138 17.30 21.26 15.83
C VAL A 138 18.20 21.90 16.88
N LYS A 139 17.74 22.97 17.56
CA LYS A 139 18.49 23.62 18.64
C LYS A 139 18.78 22.64 19.79
N PHE A 140 17.79 21.87 20.21
CA PHE A 140 17.97 20.85 21.24
C PHE A 140 19.00 19.80 20.82
N ARG A 141 18.87 19.24 19.61
CA ARG A 141 19.81 18.23 19.08
C ARG A 141 21.25 18.75 19.00
N LEU A 142 21.45 20.00 18.57
CA LEU A 142 22.76 20.64 18.56
C LEU A 142 23.32 20.82 19.98
N SER A 143 22.48 21.19 20.95
CA SER A 143 22.91 21.33 22.35
C SER A 143 23.39 20.01 22.96
N ILE A 144 22.73 18.90 22.62
CA ILE A 144 23.16 17.55 23.03
C ILE A 144 24.52 17.18 22.40
N ALA A 145 24.80 17.66 21.19
CA ALA A 145 26.09 17.49 20.53
C ALA A 145 27.19 18.47 21.02
N GLY A 146 26.91 19.31 22.03
CA GLY A 146 27.84 20.32 22.56
C GLY A 146 27.88 21.63 21.75
N GLY A 147 27.02 21.78 20.75
CA GLY A 147 26.89 22.98 19.94
C GLY A 147 25.94 24.00 20.57
N ASN A 148 26.47 25.09 21.14
CA ASN A 148 25.68 26.17 21.74
C ASN A 148 25.52 27.41 20.84
N ARG A 149 26.11 27.40 19.65
CA ARG A 149 26.03 28.52 18.69
C ARG A 149 24.91 28.26 17.68
N PRO A 150 24.19 29.30 17.24
CA PRO A 150 23.23 29.18 16.15
C PRO A 150 23.98 28.91 14.84
N LEU A 151 24.13 27.63 14.48
CA LEU A 151 24.82 27.21 13.25
C LEU A 151 23.96 27.40 12.01
N PHE A 152 22.64 27.39 12.15
CA PHE A 152 21.71 27.54 11.03
C PHE A 152 21.01 28.88 11.10
N ASP A 153 21.01 29.62 9.99
CA ASP A 153 20.26 30.86 9.91
C ASP A 153 18.74 30.63 9.74
N ALA A 154 17.95 31.70 9.87
CA ALA A 154 16.51 31.63 9.75
C ALA A 154 16.04 31.18 8.34
N SER A 155 16.82 31.45 7.29
CA SER A 155 16.51 31.08 5.92
C SER A 155 16.75 29.60 5.65
N ALA A 156 17.79 29.03 6.27
CA ALA A 156 18.11 27.61 6.31
C ALA A 156 17.03 26.84 7.05
N MET A 157 16.63 27.29 8.25
CA MET A 157 15.55 26.67 9.03
C MET A 157 14.22 26.62 8.27
N LYS A 158 13.83 27.72 7.63
CA LYS A 158 12.62 27.77 6.77
C LYS A 158 12.69 26.77 5.62
N LEU A 159 13.87 26.59 5.02
CA LEU A 159 14.05 25.63 3.93
C LEU A 159 14.05 24.19 4.46
N ILE A 160 14.67 23.92 5.60
CA ILE A 160 14.66 22.62 6.26
C ILE A 160 13.23 22.17 6.54
N TYR A 161 12.42 23.01 7.20
CA TYR A 161 11.01 22.69 7.45
C TYR A 161 10.25 22.39 6.15
N ARG A 162 10.40 23.25 5.13
CA ARG A 162 9.72 23.06 3.84
C ARG A 162 10.11 21.76 3.13
N LEU A 163 11.39 21.38 3.16
CA LEU A 163 11.88 20.19 2.48
C LEU A 163 11.58 18.90 3.24
N THR A 164 11.40 18.97 4.56
CA THR A 164 11.23 17.80 5.42
C THR A 164 9.79 17.58 5.85
N GLY A 165 8.93 18.59 5.73
CA GLY A 165 7.55 18.55 6.24
C GLY A 165 7.47 18.34 7.74
N GLY A 166 8.51 18.75 8.49
CA GLY A 166 8.56 18.54 9.93
C GLY A 166 8.98 17.14 10.36
N ILE A 167 9.30 16.23 9.44
CA ILE A 167 9.63 14.83 9.77
C ILE A 167 11.03 14.74 10.42
N PRO A 168 11.15 14.34 11.71
CA PRO A 168 12.42 14.36 12.44
C PRO A 168 13.56 13.58 11.77
N ARG A 169 13.25 12.43 11.17
CA ARG A 169 14.23 11.61 10.44
C ARG A 169 14.84 12.38 9.25
N LEU A 170 14.01 13.06 8.48
CA LEU A 170 14.44 13.86 7.34
C LEU A 170 15.16 15.13 7.79
N ILE A 171 14.71 15.77 8.88
CA ILE A 171 15.38 16.91 9.50
C ILE A 171 16.81 16.54 9.86
N ASN A 172 17.01 15.46 10.61
CA ASN A 172 18.34 15.01 11.01
C ASN A 172 19.24 14.78 9.78
N LEU A 173 18.76 14.01 8.82
CA LEU A 173 19.50 13.65 7.63
C LEU A 173 19.88 14.88 6.77
N LEU A 174 18.98 15.86 6.65
CA LEU A 174 19.26 17.12 5.95
C LEU A 174 20.25 17.99 6.74
N CYS A 175 20.10 18.09 8.06
CA CYS A 175 20.99 18.85 8.92
C CYS A 175 22.41 18.25 8.92
N ASP A 176 22.53 16.94 9.04
CA ASP A 176 23.82 16.22 9.03
C ASP A 176 24.56 16.48 7.71
N ARG A 177 23.87 16.35 6.56
CA ARG A 177 24.48 16.66 5.26
C ARG A 177 24.84 18.14 5.10
N SER A 178 24.02 19.03 5.64
CA SER A 178 24.29 20.48 5.62
C SER A 178 25.53 20.82 6.45
N LEU A 179 25.69 20.22 7.63
CA LEU A 179 26.86 20.37 8.50
C LEU A 179 28.13 19.86 7.80
N LEU A 180 28.08 18.69 7.15
CA LEU A 180 29.21 18.17 6.37
C LEU A 180 29.58 19.07 5.19
N THR A 181 28.58 19.67 4.54
CA THR A 181 28.81 20.60 3.43
C THR A 181 29.46 21.89 3.93
N ALA A 182 28.97 22.45 5.03
CA ALA A 182 29.56 23.64 5.64
C ALA A 182 30.99 23.39 6.09
N TYR A 183 31.26 22.22 6.71
CA TYR A 183 32.60 21.82 7.11
C TYR A 183 33.57 21.74 5.92
N SER A 184 33.16 21.11 4.81
CA SER A 184 34.01 21.01 3.61
C SER A 184 34.24 22.35 2.90
N GLN A 185 33.44 23.37 3.19
CA GLN A 185 33.56 24.73 2.67
C GLN A 185 34.18 25.70 3.68
N GLU A 186 34.63 25.20 4.84
CA GLU A 186 35.14 26.02 5.95
C GLU A 186 34.16 27.11 6.41
N SER A 187 32.85 26.88 6.24
CA SER A 187 31.81 27.81 6.64
C SER A 187 31.37 27.56 8.09
N HIS A 188 31.33 28.62 8.88
CA HIS A 188 30.85 28.60 10.27
C HIS A 188 29.34 28.81 10.41
N SER A 189 28.63 29.07 9.30
CA SER A 189 27.17 29.27 9.27
C SER A 189 26.55 28.49 8.11
N ILE A 190 25.39 27.89 8.37
CA ILE A 190 24.60 27.15 7.40
C ILE A 190 23.47 28.06 6.94
N ASP A 191 23.55 28.44 5.67
CA ASP A 191 22.56 29.26 4.99
C ASP A 191 21.62 28.42 4.12
N ARG A 192 20.68 29.10 3.48
CA ARG A 192 19.76 28.48 2.52
C ARG A 192 20.47 27.77 1.36
N ALA A 193 21.63 28.25 0.90
CA ALA A 193 22.32 27.69 -0.25
C ALA A 193 22.94 26.33 0.09
N ILE A 194 23.57 26.22 1.27
CA ILE A 194 24.11 24.97 1.81
C ILE A 194 23.00 23.94 1.99
N VAL A 195 21.88 24.32 2.61
CA VAL A 195 20.71 23.43 2.79
C VAL A 195 20.14 22.99 1.43
N LYS A 196 20.05 23.90 0.46
CA LYS A 196 19.55 23.56 -0.89
C LYS A 196 20.46 22.55 -1.58
N LYS A 197 21.78 22.68 -1.42
CA LYS A 197 22.76 21.72 -1.96
C LYS A 197 22.61 20.36 -1.27
N ALA A 198 22.61 20.33 0.06
CA ALA A 198 22.40 19.11 0.84
C ALA A 198 21.07 18.42 0.50
N GLY A 199 19.99 19.19 0.35
CA GLY A 199 18.67 18.66 -0.01
C GLY A 199 18.66 17.96 -1.38
N LYS A 200 19.42 18.47 -2.36
CA LYS A 200 19.54 17.78 -3.65
C LYS A 200 20.23 16.43 -3.55
N GLU A 201 21.18 16.29 -2.64
CA GLU A 201 21.96 15.07 -2.46
C GLU A 201 21.19 14.00 -1.68
N VAL A 202 20.32 14.39 -0.73
CA VAL A 202 19.69 13.41 0.16
C VAL A 202 18.17 13.34 0.09
N ILE A 203 17.47 14.40 -0.31
CA ILE A 203 15.99 14.37 -0.40
C ILE A 203 15.52 14.01 -1.81
N THR A 204 16.17 14.53 -2.85
CA THR A 204 15.82 14.16 -4.25
C THR A 204 15.87 12.65 -4.52
N PRO A 205 16.79 11.86 -3.94
CA PRO A 205 16.75 10.40 -4.07
C PRO A 205 15.61 9.72 -3.28
N LEU A 206 15.10 10.35 -2.21
CA LEU A 206 14.08 9.77 -1.33
C LEU A 206 12.64 10.09 -1.78
N VAL A 207 12.46 11.13 -2.58
CA VAL A 207 11.14 11.60 -3.08
C VAL A 207 10.93 11.24 -4.56
N GLN A 208 11.68 10.28 -5.12
CA GLN A 208 11.34 9.69 -6.43
C GLN A 208 10.13 8.75 -6.29
N THR A 209 8.98 9.32 -5.92
CA THR A 209 7.68 8.77 -6.29
C THR A 209 7.52 8.93 -7.79
N SER A 210 7.46 7.79 -8.47
CA SER A 210 6.84 7.63 -9.79
C SER A 210 5.49 8.35 -9.80
N GLU A 211 5.43 9.53 -10.43
CA GLU A 211 4.23 10.22 -10.94
C GLU A 211 4.69 11.59 -11.50
N SER A 212 4.09 12.06 -12.60
CA SER A 212 4.41 13.31 -13.33
C SER A 212 5.53 13.26 -14.39
N LYS A 213 5.50 12.25 -15.27
CA LYS A 213 5.97 12.42 -16.67
C LYS A 213 4.84 12.70 -17.68
N TRP A 214 3.57 12.53 -17.27
CA TRP A 214 2.42 12.70 -18.17
C TRP A 214 1.82 14.11 -18.23
N GLN A 215 2.17 15.01 -17.31
CA GLN A 215 1.71 16.42 -17.39
C GLN A 215 2.51 17.28 -18.39
N GLY A 216 3.65 16.78 -18.88
CA GLY A 216 4.47 17.46 -19.89
C GLY A 216 4.12 17.13 -21.34
N LEU A 217 3.41 16.02 -21.59
CA LEU A 217 3.14 15.54 -22.96
C LEU A 217 1.78 15.97 -23.53
N LEU A 218 0.83 16.39 -22.68
CA LEU A 218 -0.51 16.81 -23.13
C LEU A 218 -0.60 18.29 -23.57
N LYS A 219 0.38 19.13 -23.24
CA LYS A 219 0.37 20.56 -23.62
C LYS A 219 0.66 20.85 -25.11
N PRO A 220 1.53 20.13 -25.84
CA PRO A 220 1.71 20.40 -27.27
C PRO A 220 0.61 19.79 -28.17
N VAL A 221 -0.16 18.79 -27.70
CA VAL A 221 -1.19 18.13 -28.52
C VAL A 221 -2.46 19.00 -28.68
N LEU A 222 -2.83 19.77 -27.66
CA LEU A 222 -4.02 20.64 -27.72
C LEU A 222 -3.84 21.88 -28.62
N VAL A 223 -2.61 22.36 -28.80
CA VAL A 223 -2.32 23.51 -29.69
C VAL A 223 -2.17 23.06 -31.15
N GLY A 224 -1.58 21.89 -31.40
CA GLY A 224 -1.43 21.35 -32.76
C GLY A 224 -2.75 20.88 -33.40
N GLY A 225 -3.64 20.25 -32.61
CA GLY A 225 -4.91 19.71 -33.12
C GLY A 225 -5.89 20.80 -33.59
N GLY A 226 -5.96 21.94 -32.90
CA GLY A 226 -6.83 23.04 -33.29
C GLY A 226 -6.46 23.69 -34.62
N ILE A 227 -5.16 23.82 -34.90
CA ILE A 227 -4.65 24.42 -36.15
C ILE A 227 -4.91 23.49 -37.34
N ALA A 228 -4.69 22.17 -37.18
CA ALA A 228 -4.95 21.20 -38.23
C ALA A 228 -6.45 21.12 -38.59
N MET A 229 -7.33 21.19 -37.58
CA MET A 229 -8.78 21.14 -37.79
C MET A 229 -9.31 22.44 -38.44
N ALA A 230 -8.78 23.60 -38.08
CA ALA A 230 -9.12 24.87 -38.72
C ALA A 230 -8.67 24.92 -40.20
N LEU A 231 -7.48 24.40 -40.51
CA LEU A 231 -6.98 24.31 -41.89
C LEU A 231 -7.79 23.34 -42.75
N LEU A 232 -8.24 22.21 -42.19
CA LEU A 232 -9.11 21.26 -42.89
C LEU A 232 -10.49 21.86 -43.19
N LEU A 233 -11.08 22.56 -42.23
CA LEU A 233 -12.36 23.25 -42.43
C LEU A 233 -12.23 24.38 -43.46
N LEU A 234 -11.16 25.18 -43.40
CA LEU A 234 -10.89 26.24 -44.39
C LEU A 234 -10.68 25.67 -45.80
N PHE A 235 -9.95 24.55 -45.92
CA PHE A 235 -9.72 23.88 -47.20
C PHE A 235 -11.02 23.30 -47.78
N SER A 236 -11.89 22.75 -46.94
CA SER A 236 -13.21 22.26 -47.36
C SER A 236 -14.12 23.40 -47.86
N TYR A 237 -14.06 24.56 -47.21
CA TYR A 237 -14.83 25.75 -47.56
C TYR A 237 -14.35 26.40 -48.87
N LEU A 238 -13.03 26.36 -49.12
CA LEU A 238 -12.45 26.85 -50.37
C LEU A 238 -12.75 25.93 -51.57
N LYS A 239 -12.89 24.62 -51.35
CA LYS A 239 -13.27 23.66 -52.40
C LYS A 239 -14.75 23.73 -52.79
N SER A 240 -15.65 24.10 -51.89
CA SER A 240 -17.08 24.24 -52.19
C SER A 240 -17.44 25.57 -52.88
N ALA A 241 -16.49 26.52 -52.94
CA ALA A 241 -16.68 27.83 -53.55
C ALA A 241 -16.28 27.91 -55.04
N SER A 242 -15.71 26.84 -55.60
CA SER A 242 -15.26 26.79 -57.00
C SER A 242 -15.74 25.52 -57.68
N TRP A 243 -17.02 25.49 -58.08
CA TRP A 243 -17.54 24.90 -59.33
C TRP A 243 -19.06 24.82 -59.27
N SER A 244 -19.73 25.86 -59.78
CA SER A 244 -21.15 25.77 -60.14
C SER A 244 -21.53 26.85 -61.16
N VAL A 245 -21.15 26.69 -62.44
CA VAL A 245 -21.92 27.21 -63.59
C VAL A 245 -21.60 26.41 -64.87
N LEU A 246 -22.56 25.62 -65.36
CA LEU A 246 -23.17 25.63 -66.72
C LEU A 246 -24.01 24.34 -66.94
N ASP A 247 -25.33 24.47 -66.75
CA ASP A 247 -26.50 24.05 -67.57
C ASP A 247 -26.34 23.05 -68.76
N PRO A 248 -27.43 22.45 -69.32
CA PRO A 248 -28.76 22.08 -68.77
C PRO A 248 -29.43 20.80 -69.41
N LEU A 249 -30.72 20.59 -69.09
CA LEU A 249 -31.82 19.91 -69.83
C LEU A 249 -31.98 18.38 -69.83
N ASN A 250 -32.95 17.91 -69.03
CA ASN A 250 -34.17 17.15 -69.40
C ASN A 250 -34.62 16.34 -68.17
N ALA A 251 -35.90 16.14 -67.85
CA ALA A 251 -37.18 16.65 -68.28
C ALA A 251 -38.23 16.02 -67.33
N VAL A 252 -39.45 16.57 -67.34
CA VAL A 252 -40.72 15.91 -66.98
C VAL A 252 -41.10 15.87 -65.47
N GLN A 253 -42.10 16.69 -65.15
CA GLN A 253 -43.07 16.63 -64.03
C GLN A 253 -43.94 15.34 -64.11
N PRO A 254 -44.94 14.99 -63.24
CA PRO A 254 -45.58 15.77 -62.18
C PRO A 254 -45.96 15.03 -60.85
N GLN A 255 -46.28 15.86 -59.86
CA GLN A 255 -47.36 15.79 -58.85
C GLN A 255 -47.82 14.45 -58.24
N ALA A 256 -47.91 14.46 -56.90
CA ALA A 256 -49.15 14.49 -56.12
C ALA A 256 -49.12 13.59 -54.87
N ASN A 257 -49.00 14.25 -53.72
CA ASN A 257 -49.93 14.22 -52.58
C ASN A 257 -50.23 12.91 -51.81
N LYS A 258 -50.51 13.12 -50.51
CA LYS A 258 -50.97 12.16 -49.47
C LYS A 258 -49.83 11.34 -48.85
N GLY A 259 -49.67 11.21 -47.55
CA GLY A 259 -50.59 11.40 -46.43
C GLY A 259 -50.47 10.17 -45.51
N VAL A 260 -50.60 10.41 -44.21
CA VAL A 260 -51.05 9.45 -43.18
C VAL A 260 -50.06 8.40 -42.65
N GLN A 261 -49.75 8.61 -41.36
CA GLN A 261 -49.73 7.67 -40.22
C GLN A 261 -49.50 6.17 -40.45
N GLY A 262 -48.59 5.64 -39.63
CA GLY A 262 -48.82 4.43 -38.84
C GLY A 262 -48.42 3.11 -39.49
N ALA A 263 -47.37 2.50 -38.97
CA ALA A 263 -47.32 1.07 -38.65
C ALA A 263 -46.00 0.76 -37.96
N ALA A 264 -46.09 0.01 -36.85
CA ALA A 264 -44.97 -0.61 -36.17
C ALA A 264 -44.19 -1.56 -37.10
N PRO A 265 -42.96 -1.94 -36.71
CA PRO A 265 -42.61 -3.34 -36.88
C PRO A 265 -41.99 -3.97 -35.63
N LEU A 266 -42.59 -5.10 -35.26
CA LEU A 266 -41.95 -6.41 -35.09
C LEU A 266 -40.81 -6.51 -34.07
N VAL A 267 -41.23 -6.94 -32.87
CA VAL A 267 -40.44 -7.66 -31.88
C VAL A 267 -39.87 -8.93 -32.51
N ASN A 268 -38.54 -9.03 -32.57
CA ASN A 268 -37.85 -10.32 -32.59
C ASN A 268 -37.25 -10.53 -31.19
N HIS A 269 -37.85 -11.47 -30.45
CA HIS A 269 -37.27 -12.01 -29.23
C HIS A 269 -36.05 -12.84 -29.57
N VAL A 270 -34.85 -12.32 -29.29
CA VAL A 270 -33.67 -13.16 -29.02
C VAL A 270 -33.60 -13.36 -27.52
N HIS A 271 -33.98 -14.56 -27.08
CA HIS A 271 -33.66 -15.06 -25.75
C HIS A 271 -32.14 -15.01 -25.58
N SER A 272 -31.65 -14.11 -24.73
CA SER A 272 -30.32 -14.20 -24.15
C SER A 272 -30.49 -14.99 -22.87
N GLU A 273 -30.10 -16.27 -22.88
CA GLU A 273 -29.84 -16.97 -21.63
C GLU A 273 -28.74 -16.21 -20.88
N PRO A 274 -28.90 -15.96 -19.57
CA PRO A 274 -27.83 -15.36 -18.79
C PRO A 274 -26.66 -16.34 -18.76
N VAL A 275 -25.51 -15.90 -19.28
CA VAL A 275 -24.22 -16.54 -19.04
C VAL A 275 -24.09 -16.74 -17.52
N PRO A 276 -23.89 -17.97 -17.02
CA PRO A 276 -23.72 -18.17 -15.59
C PRO A 276 -22.50 -17.35 -15.16
N ALA A 277 -22.72 -16.44 -14.21
CA ALA A 277 -21.64 -15.71 -13.57
C ALA A 277 -20.62 -16.74 -13.07
N MET A 278 -19.35 -16.59 -13.46
CA MET A 278 -18.27 -17.38 -12.90
C MET A 278 -18.35 -17.26 -11.38
N VAL A 279 -18.66 -18.38 -10.72
CA VAL A 279 -18.64 -18.47 -9.27
C VAL A 279 -17.19 -18.19 -8.84
N PRO A 280 -16.93 -17.21 -7.97
CA PRO A 280 -15.60 -17.03 -7.41
C PRO A 280 -15.23 -18.35 -6.71
N LEU A 281 -14.13 -18.97 -7.12
CA LEU A 281 -13.53 -20.08 -6.39
C LEU A 281 -13.41 -19.65 -4.92
N GLN A 282 -14.18 -20.32 -4.05
CA GLN A 282 -14.11 -20.08 -2.62
C GLN A 282 -12.66 -20.35 -2.20
N SER A 283 -12.03 -19.37 -1.56
CA SER A 283 -10.61 -19.35 -1.22
C SER A 283 -10.28 -20.30 -0.04
N GLY A 284 -10.87 -21.50 -0.02
CA GLY A 284 -10.87 -22.42 1.11
C GLY A 284 -10.23 -23.79 0.86
N GLU A 285 -9.98 -24.21 -0.38
CA GLU A 285 -9.58 -25.61 -0.65
C GLU A 285 -8.45 -25.79 -1.67
N VAL A 286 -7.54 -24.84 -1.83
CA VAL A 286 -6.26 -25.15 -2.49
C VAL A 286 -5.25 -25.49 -1.40
N SER A 287 -5.26 -26.76 -0.96
CA SER A 287 -4.15 -27.31 -0.19
C SER A 287 -2.87 -27.06 -0.97
N ALA A 288 -1.84 -26.52 -0.32
CA ALA A 288 -0.56 -26.23 -0.95
C ALA A 288 -0.09 -27.45 -1.76
N ILE A 289 0.11 -27.28 -3.06
CA ILE A 289 0.67 -28.31 -3.93
C ILE A 289 2.12 -28.51 -3.48
N GLU A 290 2.39 -29.62 -2.80
CA GLU A 290 3.75 -30.05 -2.47
C GLU A 290 4.18 -31.18 -3.42
N PRO A 291 5.36 -31.10 -4.04
CA PRO A 291 6.35 -30.02 -3.97
C PRO A 291 5.93 -28.78 -4.79
N TRP A 292 6.11 -27.58 -4.23
CA TRP A 292 5.79 -26.30 -4.90
C TRP A 292 6.89 -25.83 -5.87
N VAL A 293 8.00 -26.57 -5.94
CA VAL A 293 9.08 -26.42 -6.93
C VAL A 293 9.08 -27.67 -7.81
N MET A 294 8.84 -27.49 -9.09
CA MET A 294 8.66 -28.58 -10.06
C MET A 294 9.13 -28.15 -11.45
N GLU A 295 9.29 -29.11 -12.36
CA GLU A 295 9.64 -28.81 -13.75
C GLU A 295 8.50 -28.06 -14.46
N GLU A 296 8.84 -27.30 -15.50
CA GLU A 296 7.91 -26.42 -16.22
C GLU A 296 6.66 -27.16 -16.74
N VAL A 297 6.81 -28.41 -17.18
CA VAL A 297 5.70 -29.24 -17.67
C VAL A 297 4.76 -29.68 -16.54
N GLU A 298 5.31 -29.98 -15.36
CA GLU A 298 4.53 -30.40 -14.19
C GLU A 298 3.77 -29.22 -13.58
N ALA A 299 4.38 -28.03 -13.56
CA ALA A 299 3.74 -26.78 -13.15
C ALA A 299 2.55 -26.42 -14.04
N GLN A 300 2.71 -26.57 -15.36
CA GLN A 300 1.66 -26.36 -16.35
C GLN A 300 0.48 -27.34 -16.17
N THR A 301 0.79 -28.61 -15.91
CA THR A 301 -0.22 -29.64 -15.66
C THR A 301 -1.01 -29.36 -14.38
N SER A 302 -0.32 -29.00 -13.30
CA SER A 302 -0.93 -28.64 -12.02
C SER A 302 -1.80 -27.39 -12.12
N LEU A 303 -1.36 -26.37 -12.86
CA LEU A 303 -2.14 -25.17 -13.11
C LEU A 303 -3.43 -25.48 -13.89
N ALA A 304 -3.34 -26.32 -14.92
CA ALA A 304 -4.51 -26.69 -15.72
C ALA A 304 -5.58 -27.42 -14.87
N GLN A 305 -5.16 -28.27 -13.94
CA GLN A 305 -6.05 -28.92 -12.98
C GLN A 305 -6.76 -27.91 -12.07
N LEU A 306 -6.05 -26.90 -11.56
CA LEU A 306 -6.63 -25.85 -10.73
C LEU A 306 -7.69 -25.02 -11.47
N TRP A 307 -7.48 -24.80 -12.76
CA TRP A 307 -8.42 -24.07 -13.62
C TRP A 307 -9.53 -24.98 -14.17
N GLY A 308 -9.48 -26.29 -13.92
CA GLY A 308 -10.47 -27.26 -14.41
C GLY A 308 -10.38 -27.53 -15.92
N VAL A 309 -9.21 -27.30 -16.53
CA VAL A 309 -9.02 -27.39 -17.99
C VAL A 309 -8.22 -28.65 -18.34
N PRO A 310 -8.75 -29.56 -19.18
CA PRO A 310 -8.02 -30.76 -19.59
C PRO A 310 -6.93 -30.42 -20.61
N LEU A 311 -5.68 -30.78 -20.32
CA LEU A 311 -4.58 -30.70 -21.28
C LEU A 311 -4.60 -31.89 -22.24
N LYS A 312 -4.33 -31.64 -23.52
CA LYS A 312 -4.12 -32.71 -24.49
C LYS A 312 -2.70 -33.24 -24.31
N GLU A 313 -2.55 -34.54 -24.04
CA GLU A 313 -1.25 -35.17 -23.89
C GLU A 313 -0.39 -34.95 -25.14
N GLY A 314 0.65 -34.14 -25.02
CA GLY A 314 1.52 -33.79 -26.12
C GLY A 314 2.75 -33.04 -25.62
N LYS A 315 3.92 -33.66 -25.76
CA LYS A 315 5.21 -33.08 -25.38
C LYS A 315 5.48 -31.80 -26.18
N GLY A 316 5.67 -30.67 -25.49
CA GLY A 316 6.58 -29.62 -25.96
C GLY A 316 6.05 -28.19 -26.10
N LYS A 317 6.50 -27.37 -25.14
CA LYS A 317 6.91 -25.95 -25.27
C LYS A 317 5.88 -24.82 -25.49
N ASP A 318 4.66 -25.06 -25.92
CA ASP A 318 3.68 -23.96 -26.07
C ASP A 318 2.32 -24.29 -25.41
N TYR A 319 2.32 -24.34 -24.07
CA TYR A 319 1.12 -24.49 -23.24
C TYR A 319 0.02 -23.48 -23.59
N CYS A 320 0.39 -22.21 -23.76
CA CYS A 320 -0.54 -21.13 -24.09
C CYS A 320 -1.35 -21.37 -25.38
N ARG A 321 -0.79 -22.10 -26.36
CA ARG A 321 -1.49 -22.40 -27.63
C ARG A 321 -2.54 -23.49 -27.50
N GLN A 322 -2.55 -24.25 -26.40
CA GLN A 322 -3.56 -25.28 -26.17
C GLN A 322 -4.89 -24.70 -25.64
N PHE A 323 -4.88 -23.44 -25.18
CA PHE A 323 -6.05 -22.74 -24.62
C PHE A 323 -6.89 -21.99 -25.67
N ASP A 324 -6.45 -21.96 -26.94
CA ASP A 324 -7.15 -21.26 -28.05
C ASP A 324 -8.55 -21.83 -28.37
N ALA A 325 -8.97 -22.93 -27.74
CA ALA A 325 -10.25 -23.59 -27.98
C ALA A 325 -11.32 -23.35 -26.88
N GLN A 326 -11.05 -22.54 -25.86
CA GLN A 326 -11.93 -22.43 -24.67
C GLN A 326 -12.12 -20.99 -24.12
N ASP A 327 -12.16 -19.95 -24.96
CA ASP A 327 -12.35 -18.54 -24.53
C ASP A 327 -11.36 -18.02 -23.47
N MET A 328 -10.20 -18.65 -23.34
CA MET A 328 -9.12 -18.24 -22.43
C MET A 328 -7.93 -17.69 -23.21
N ALA A 329 -7.34 -16.60 -22.72
CA ALA A 329 -6.13 -16.00 -23.27
C ALA A 329 -4.95 -16.20 -22.30
N CYS A 330 -3.80 -16.58 -22.85
CA CYS A 330 -2.59 -16.74 -22.04
C CYS A 330 -1.93 -15.39 -21.77
N LEU A 331 -1.72 -15.05 -20.49
CA LEU A 331 -1.02 -13.85 -20.07
C LEU A 331 0.39 -14.22 -19.57
N GLN A 332 1.42 -13.76 -20.27
CA GLN A 332 2.81 -13.88 -19.85
C GLN A 332 3.39 -12.48 -19.57
N THR A 333 3.83 -12.23 -18.34
CA THR A 333 4.42 -10.95 -17.94
C THR A 333 5.65 -11.17 -17.08
N VAL A 334 6.60 -10.23 -17.15
CA VAL A 334 7.78 -10.19 -16.27
C VAL A 334 7.50 -9.14 -15.20
N GLY A 335 7.51 -9.54 -13.94
CA GLY A 335 7.16 -8.66 -12.83
C GLY A 335 7.84 -9.05 -11.52
N ASN A 336 7.50 -8.34 -10.46
CA ASN A 336 7.88 -8.68 -9.10
C ASN A 336 6.72 -9.40 -8.39
N TRP A 337 6.97 -9.89 -7.18
CA TRP A 337 5.95 -10.58 -6.39
C TRP A 337 4.68 -9.76 -6.17
N ALA A 338 4.80 -8.44 -6.00
CA ALA A 338 3.65 -7.54 -5.81
C ALA A 338 2.75 -7.50 -7.05
N ALA A 339 3.33 -7.45 -8.26
CA ALA A 339 2.58 -7.50 -9.50
C ALA A 339 1.84 -8.83 -9.69
N PHE A 340 2.43 -9.95 -9.22
CA PHE A 340 1.78 -11.26 -9.27
C PHE A 340 0.55 -11.33 -8.34
N GLN A 341 0.64 -10.74 -7.14
CA GLN A 341 -0.46 -10.70 -6.19
C GLN A 341 -1.67 -9.89 -6.67
N GLU A 342 -1.46 -8.89 -7.53
CA GLU A 342 -2.52 -8.05 -8.09
C GLU A 342 -3.49 -8.83 -8.99
N TYR A 343 -2.99 -9.87 -9.69
CA TYR A 343 -3.84 -10.71 -10.53
C TYR A 343 -4.76 -11.62 -9.71
N ASN A 344 -4.37 -12.00 -8.48
CA ASN A 344 -5.14 -12.87 -7.58
C ASN A 344 -5.74 -14.12 -8.27
N LEU A 345 -4.96 -14.71 -9.17
CA LEU A 345 -5.31 -15.90 -9.95
C LEU A 345 -4.20 -16.95 -9.79
N PRO A 346 -4.51 -18.26 -9.83
CA PRO A 346 -3.48 -19.29 -9.87
C PRO A 346 -2.60 -19.07 -11.10
N GLY A 347 -1.28 -19.14 -10.94
CA GLY A 347 -0.31 -18.90 -12.00
C GLY A 347 1.05 -19.52 -11.70
N ILE A 348 1.92 -19.59 -12.73
CA ILE A 348 3.25 -20.19 -12.62
C ILE A 348 4.30 -19.08 -12.50
N LEU A 349 5.18 -19.18 -11.50
CA LEU A 349 6.30 -18.27 -11.31
C LEU A 349 7.60 -18.94 -11.76
N LYS A 350 8.26 -18.37 -12.77
CA LYS A 350 9.60 -18.81 -13.21
C LYS A 350 10.67 -17.99 -12.49
N VAL A 351 11.37 -18.63 -11.54
CA VAL A 351 12.47 -18.01 -10.80
C VAL A 351 13.77 -18.15 -11.58
N ILE A 352 14.32 -17.05 -12.09
CA ILE A 352 15.61 -17.04 -12.79
C ILE A 352 16.71 -16.77 -11.75
N THR A 353 17.59 -17.74 -11.50
CA THR A 353 18.75 -17.53 -10.64
C THR A 353 19.87 -16.80 -11.39
N PRO A 354 20.74 -16.02 -10.70
CA PRO A 354 21.84 -15.30 -11.34
C PRO A 354 22.80 -16.18 -12.16
N GLN A 355 22.87 -17.48 -11.89
CA GLN A 355 23.72 -18.44 -12.60
C GLN A 355 23.17 -18.83 -13.99
N GLN A 356 21.89 -18.62 -14.29
CA GLN A 356 21.29 -18.96 -15.58
C GLN A 356 21.39 -17.87 -16.66
N LYS A 357 21.99 -16.70 -16.35
CA LYS A 357 22.17 -15.59 -17.33
C LYS A 357 23.34 -15.80 -18.31
N LYS A 358 23.98 -16.97 -18.30
CA LYS A 358 25.00 -17.40 -19.27
C LYS A 358 24.57 -18.74 -19.90
N GLY A 359 23.68 -18.67 -20.89
CA GLY A 359 23.21 -19.82 -21.66
C GLY A 359 22.42 -19.33 -22.85
#